data_AF-A0A3A8YPW8-F1
#
_entry.id   AF-A0A3A8YPW8-F1
#
_cell.length_a   1.000
_cell.length_b   1.000
_cell.length_c   1.000
_cell.angle_alpha   90.00
_cell.angle_beta   90.00
_cell.angle_gamma   90.00
#
_symmetry.space_group_name_H-M   'P 1'
#
loop_
_entity.id
_entity.type
_entity.pdbx_description
1 polymer ?
#
loop_
_entity_poly.entity_id
_entity_poly.type
_entity_poly.pdbx_seq_one_letter_code
_entity_poly.pdbx_strand_id
1 'polypeptide(L)'
;MKAGSMEGLIGASINMELTRTPFRVYKEAERKGDTAAMERAMGYVVDFQEKAQECSDRAQEELPKELEEERREQEIRREEALERSEETEEFIESVRKNNNTDTSETDSVEISEEGRAVLENSTQAEQASPALESTDAKLYTSDGKPISAEPSAKSDDIKVNITI
;
A
#
# COMPACT_ATOMS: atom_id res chain seq x y z
N MET A 1 1.95 -14.66 -5.37
CA MET A 1 1.38 -15.84 -6.05
C MET A 1 0.44 -15.36 -7.14
N LYS A 2 0.69 -15.81 -8.37
CA LYS A 2 -0.14 -15.58 -9.55
C LYS A 2 -1.24 -16.66 -9.62
N ALA A 3 -2.13 -16.49 -10.59
CA ALA A 3 -3.39 -17.25 -10.66
C ALA A 3 -3.20 -18.76 -10.73
N GLY A 4 -2.18 -19.24 -11.45
CA GLY A 4 -1.93 -20.66 -11.65
C GLY A 4 -1.63 -21.40 -10.34
N SER A 5 -0.60 -20.95 -9.60
CA SER A 5 -0.22 -21.59 -8.34
C SER A 5 -1.35 -21.55 -7.31
N MET A 6 -2.14 -20.47 -7.30
CA MET A 6 -3.31 -20.38 -6.44
C MET A 6 -4.40 -21.36 -6.83
N GLU A 7 -4.69 -21.52 -8.13
CA GLU A 7 -5.69 -22.47 -8.63
C GLU A 7 -5.35 -23.90 -8.22
N GLY A 8 -4.09 -24.32 -8.41
CA GLY A 8 -3.67 -25.66 -8.02
C GLY A 8 -3.77 -25.90 -6.51
N LEU A 9 -3.40 -24.93 -5.66
CA LEU A 9 -3.55 -25.06 -4.20
C LEU A 9 -5.01 -25.13 -3.76
N ILE A 10 -5.88 -24.28 -4.33
CA ILE A 10 -7.32 -24.29 -4.04
C ILE A 10 -7.95 -25.60 -4.51
N GLY A 11 -7.61 -26.04 -5.72
CA GLY A 11 -8.07 -27.31 -6.28
C GLY A 11 -7.67 -28.50 -5.43
N ALA A 12 -6.44 -28.52 -4.92
CA ALA A 12 -5.97 -29.56 -4.00
C ALA A 12 -6.77 -29.56 -2.70
N SER A 13 -6.96 -28.39 -2.10
CA SER A 13 -7.74 -28.22 -0.86
C SER A 13 -9.18 -28.71 -1.01
N ILE A 14 -9.86 -28.32 -2.07
CA ILE A 14 -11.27 -28.69 -2.31
C ILE A 14 -11.40 -30.20 -2.48
N ASN A 15 -10.56 -30.82 -3.31
CA ASN A 15 -10.61 -32.27 -3.52
C ASN A 15 -10.30 -33.04 -2.22
N MET A 16 -9.36 -32.56 -1.41
CA MET A 16 -9.08 -33.14 -0.10
C MET A 16 -10.30 -33.03 0.83
N GLU A 17 -11.01 -31.90 0.82
CA GLU A 17 -12.24 -31.72 1.60
C GLU A 17 -13.37 -32.66 1.14
N LEU A 18 -13.48 -32.90 -0.17
CA LEU A 18 -14.48 -33.81 -0.74
C LEU A 18 -14.30 -35.26 -0.27
N THR A 19 -13.11 -35.66 0.19
CA THR A 19 -12.88 -37.02 0.75
C THR A 19 -13.62 -37.26 2.07
N ARG A 20 -14.02 -36.21 2.80
CA ARG A 20 -14.72 -36.33 4.09
C ARG A 20 -16.04 -37.08 3.99
N THR A 21 -16.82 -36.81 2.95
CA THR A 21 -18.13 -37.42 2.74
C THR A 21 -18.03 -38.94 2.52
N PRO A 22 -17.24 -39.45 1.54
CA PRO A 22 -17.07 -40.88 1.37
C PRO A 22 -16.44 -41.55 2.60
N PHE A 23 -15.55 -40.89 3.35
CA PHE A 23 -15.09 -41.43 4.64
C PHE A 23 -16.21 -41.64 5.67
N ARG A 24 -17.20 -40.75 5.72
CA ARG A 24 -18.37 -40.94 6.60
C ARG A 24 -19.23 -42.12 6.15
N VAL A 25 -19.46 -42.24 4.85
CA VAL A 25 -20.18 -43.37 4.25
C VAL A 25 -19.47 -44.68 4.54
N TYR A 26 -18.15 -44.72 4.38
CA TYR A 26 -17.32 -45.87 4.71
C TYR A 26 -17.53 -46.32 6.16
N LYS A 27 -17.43 -45.39 7.13
CA LYS A 27 -17.63 -45.70 8.56
C LYS A 27 -19.03 -46.20 8.88
N GLU A 28 -20.06 -45.72 8.17
CA GLU A 28 -21.41 -46.23 8.33
C GLU A 28 -21.59 -47.63 7.73
N ALA A 29 -20.99 -47.88 6.56
CA ALA A 29 -21.00 -49.18 5.90
C ALA A 29 -20.23 -50.23 6.70
N GLU A 30 -19.09 -49.86 7.29
CA GLU A 30 -18.30 -50.70 8.18
C GLU A 30 -19.11 -51.20 9.38
N ARG A 31 -19.89 -50.31 10.02
CA ARG A 31 -20.77 -50.70 11.15
C ARG A 31 -21.88 -51.67 10.74
N LYS A 32 -22.31 -51.64 9.48
CA LYS A 32 -23.34 -52.53 8.93
C LYS A 32 -22.76 -53.80 8.33
N GLY A 33 -21.44 -53.91 8.19
CA GLY A 33 -20.76 -54.99 7.48
C GLY A 33 -21.00 -54.98 5.97
N ASP A 34 -21.40 -53.84 5.39
CA ASP A 34 -21.63 -53.72 3.94
C ASP A 34 -20.32 -53.42 3.21
N THR A 35 -19.61 -54.48 2.84
CA THR A 35 -18.31 -54.39 2.17
C THR A 35 -18.39 -53.75 0.77
N ALA A 36 -19.51 -53.92 0.06
CA ALA A 36 -19.71 -53.33 -1.27
C ALA A 36 -19.90 -51.80 -1.19
N ALA A 37 -20.53 -51.29 -0.13
CA ALA A 37 -20.60 -49.85 0.13
C ALA A 37 -19.24 -49.30 0.61
N MET A 38 -18.48 -50.07 1.40
CA MET A 38 -17.13 -49.67 1.83
C MET A 38 -16.19 -49.49 0.63
N GLU A 39 -16.13 -50.46 -0.28
CA GLU A 39 -15.26 -50.42 -1.45
C GLU A 39 -15.60 -49.24 -2.36
N ARG A 40 -16.88 -49.03 -2.66
CA ARG A 40 -17.32 -47.87 -3.45
C ARG A 40 -16.97 -46.54 -2.79
N ALA A 41 -17.17 -46.42 -1.47
CA ALA A 41 -16.80 -45.21 -0.75
C ALA A 41 -15.30 -44.94 -0.82
N MET A 42 -14.47 -45.96 -0.64
CA MET A 42 -13.01 -45.82 -0.79
C MET A 42 -12.59 -45.49 -2.22
N GLY A 43 -13.29 -46.00 -3.23
CA GLY A 43 -13.06 -45.61 -4.63
C GLY A 43 -13.16 -44.09 -4.83
N TYR A 44 -14.23 -43.47 -4.31
CA TYR A 44 -14.37 -42.01 -4.37
C TYR A 44 -13.27 -41.27 -3.59
N VAL A 45 -12.80 -41.81 -2.46
CA VAL A 45 -11.66 -41.20 -1.74
C VAL A 45 -10.42 -41.17 -2.61
N VAL A 46 -10.10 -42.30 -3.28
CA VAL A 46 -8.94 -42.40 -4.17
C VAL A 46 -9.08 -41.42 -5.33
N ASP A 47 -10.24 -41.37 -6.00
CA ASP A 47 -10.48 -40.45 -7.12
C ASP A 47 -10.25 -38.98 -6.73
N PHE A 48 -10.73 -38.57 -5.55
CA PHE A 48 -10.51 -37.22 -5.05
C PHE A 48 -9.06 -36.98 -4.63
N GLN A 49 -8.39 -37.98 -4.05
CA GLN A 49 -7.01 -37.86 -3.65
C GLN A 49 -6.07 -37.72 -4.86
N GLU A 50 -6.31 -38.48 -5.93
CA GLU A 50 -5.58 -38.34 -7.20
C GLU A 50 -5.75 -36.94 -7.80
N LYS A 51 -6.99 -36.43 -7.85
CA LYS A 51 -7.25 -35.05 -8.31
C LYS A 51 -6.61 -34.00 -7.42
N ALA A 52 -6.62 -34.20 -6.10
CA ALA A 52 -5.96 -33.29 -5.17
C ALA A 52 -4.45 -33.24 -5.42
N GLN A 53 -3.85 -34.40 -5.68
CA GLN A 53 -2.43 -34.52 -6.00
C GLN A 53 -2.10 -33.86 -7.34
N GLU A 54 -2.88 -34.11 -8.39
CA GLU A 54 -2.69 -33.45 -9.70
C GLU A 54 -2.75 -31.92 -9.60
N CYS A 55 -3.69 -31.37 -8.81
CA CYS A 55 -3.76 -29.93 -8.55
C CYS A 55 -2.55 -29.42 -7.76
N SER A 56 -2.10 -30.18 -6.75
CA SER A 56 -0.90 -29.84 -5.97
C SER A 56 0.36 -29.84 -6.83
N ASP A 57 0.52 -30.83 -7.70
CA ASP A 57 1.68 -30.96 -8.58
C ASP A 57 1.74 -29.78 -9.57
N ARG A 58 0.59 -29.40 -10.16
CA ARG A 58 0.50 -28.20 -10.99
C ARG A 58 0.90 -26.93 -10.24
N ALA A 59 0.42 -26.75 -9.00
CA ALA A 59 0.84 -25.61 -8.19
C ALA A 59 2.34 -25.61 -7.89
N GLN A 60 2.93 -26.78 -7.62
CA GLN A 60 4.37 -26.90 -7.36
C GLN A 60 5.22 -26.60 -8.60
N GLU A 61 4.72 -26.89 -9.80
CA GLU A 61 5.40 -26.56 -11.05
C GLU A 61 5.31 -25.07 -11.41
N GLU A 62 4.21 -24.40 -11.07
CA GLU A 62 3.97 -23.00 -11.41
C GLU A 62 4.61 -22.03 -10.42
N LEU A 63 4.64 -22.35 -9.14
CA LEU A 63 5.19 -21.50 -8.08
C LEU A 63 6.65 -21.05 -8.33
N PRO A 64 7.59 -21.92 -8.71
CA PRO A 64 8.97 -21.48 -8.99
C PRO A 64 9.05 -20.56 -10.21
N LYS A 65 8.23 -20.79 -11.25
CA LYS A 65 8.19 -19.94 -12.43
C LYS A 65 7.69 -18.55 -12.08
N GLU A 66 6.63 -18.46 -11.29
CA GLU A 66 6.09 -17.20 -10.78
C GLU A 66 7.10 -16.46 -9.91
N LEU A 67 7.81 -17.17 -9.02
CA LEU A 67 8.81 -16.56 -8.14
C LEU A 67 9.99 -16.00 -8.94
N GLU A 68 10.47 -16.73 -9.93
CA GLU A 68 11.54 -16.23 -10.80
C GLU A 68 11.09 -15.02 -11.63
N GLU A 69 9.85 -15.03 -12.14
CA GLU A 69 9.29 -13.90 -12.87
C GLU A 69 9.14 -12.67 -11.98
N GLU A 70 8.62 -12.83 -10.77
CA GLU A 70 8.50 -11.76 -9.77
C GLU A 70 9.89 -11.18 -9.42
N ARG A 71 10.92 -12.03 -9.31
CA ARG A 71 12.30 -11.56 -9.11
C ARG A 71 12.83 -10.76 -10.30
N ARG A 72 12.53 -11.18 -11.53
CA ARG A 72 12.93 -10.45 -12.76
C ARG A 72 12.20 -9.11 -12.85
N GLU A 73 10.90 -9.09 -12.62
CA GLU A 73 10.09 -7.86 -12.59
C GLU A 73 10.61 -6.88 -11.54
N GLN A 74 11.03 -7.38 -10.36
CA GLN A 74 11.61 -6.56 -9.31
C GLN A 74 12.97 -5.96 -9.70
N GLU A 75 13.82 -6.73 -10.37
CA GLU A 75 15.12 -6.23 -10.85
C GLU A 75 14.95 -5.18 -11.93
N ILE A 76 14.07 -5.42 -12.92
CA ILE A 76 13.75 -4.45 -13.98
C ILE A 76 13.21 -3.17 -13.35
N ARG A 77 12.27 -3.27 -12.42
CA ARG A 77 11.71 -2.11 -11.73
C ARG A 77 12.77 -1.34 -10.93
N ARG A 78 13.78 -2.03 -10.41
CA ARG A 78 14.91 -1.39 -9.71
C ARG A 78 15.82 -0.66 -10.69
N GLU A 79 16.14 -1.28 -11.81
CA GLU A 79 16.95 -0.68 -12.88
C GLU A 79 16.26 0.55 -13.47
N GLU A 80 14.97 0.47 -13.82
CA GLU A 80 14.17 1.60 -14.29
C GLU A 80 14.10 2.75 -13.26
N ALA A 81 14.09 2.42 -11.96
CA ALA A 81 14.11 3.43 -10.90
C ALA A 81 15.47 4.12 -10.78
N LEU A 82 16.57 3.38 -10.99
CA LEU A 82 17.92 3.94 -11.04
C LEU A 82 18.10 4.82 -12.27
N GLU A 83 17.73 4.34 -13.46
CA GLU A 83 17.79 5.11 -14.70
C GLU A 83 16.99 6.42 -14.57
N ARG A 84 15.76 6.36 -14.08
CA ARG A 84 14.95 7.57 -13.82
C ARG A 84 15.63 8.50 -12.81
N SER A 85 16.31 7.96 -11.80
CA SER A 85 17.04 8.78 -10.83
C SER A 85 18.24 9.49 -11.46
N GLU A 86 19.00 8.78 -12.30
CA GLU A 86 20.14 9.33 -13.04
C GLU A 86 19.67 10.42 -14.02
N GLU A 87 18.60 10.17 -14.79
CA GLU A 87 17.99 11.17 -15.69
C GLU A 87 17.55 12.43 -14.92
N THR A 88 16.93 12.26 -13.74
CA THR A 88 16.52 13.41 -12.92
C THR A 88 17.73 14.17 -12.37
N GLU A 89 18.80 13.47 -12.01
CA GLU A 89 20.03 14.10 -11.50
C GLU A 89 20.77 14.86 -12.60
N GLU A 90 20.89 14.28 -13.79
CA GLU A 90 21.40 14.96 -14.99
C GLU A 90 20.56 16.19 -15.34
N PHE A 91 19.23 16.08 -15.29
CA PHE A 91 18.34 17.20 -15.53
C PHE A 91 18.57 18.32 -14.50
N ILE A 92 18.63 17.99 -13.21
CA ILE A 92 18.91 18.96 -12.14
C ILE A 92 20.28 19.61 -12.32
N GLU A 93 21.31 18.85 -12.68
CA GLU A 93 22.66 19.37 -12.92
C GLU A 93 22.68 20.31 -14.13
N SER A 94 22.00 19.97 -15.22
CA SER A 94 21.89 20.83 -16.40
C SER A 94 21.18 22.15 -16.10
N VAL A 95 20.09 22.13 -15.33
CA VAL A 95 19.39 23.34 -14.85
C VAL A 95 20.30 24.17 -13.95
N ARG A 96 21.02 23.54 -13.02
CA ARG A 96 21.99 24.23 -12.15
C ARG A 96 23.11 24.87 -12.97
N LYS A 97 23.67 24.17 -13.96
CA LYS A 97 24.73 24.68 -14.83
C LYS A 97 24.26 25.84 -15.69
N ASN A 98 23.06 25.76 -16.25
CA ASN A 98 22.45 26.85 -17.01
C ASN A 98 22.15 28.07 -16.12
N ASN A 99 21.80 27.87 -14.85
CA ASN A 99 21.60 28.96 -13.89
C ASN A 99 22.93 29.52 -13.33
N ASN A 100 24.02 28.74 -13.40
CA ASN A 100 25.36 29.13 -12.94
C ASN A 100 26.21 29.81 -14.03
N THR A 101 25.66 30.08 -15.21
CA THR A 101 26.31 31.05 -16.10
C THR A 101 26.14 32.42 -15.46
N ASP A 102 27.20 32.87 -14.78
CA ASP A 102 27.41 34.27 -14.40
C ASP A 102 27.09 35.18 -15.59
N THR A 103 25.89 35.76 -15.62
CA THR A 103 25.60 37.19 -15.88
C THR A 103 24.09 37.44 -15.99
N SER A 104 23.61 38.24 -15.03
CA SER A 104 22.68 39.37 -15.19
C SER A 104 21.34 39.15 -15.91
N GLU A 105 20.31 38.87 -15.12
CA GLU A 105 19.03 39.62 -15.10
C GLU A 105 18.14 38.96 -14.04
N THR A 106 18.41 39.26 -12.76
CA THR A 106 17.36 39.13 -11.76
C THR A 106 16.46 40.35 -11.94
N ASP A 107 15.18 40.13 -12.25
CA ASP A 107 14.16 41.18 -12.16
C ASP A 107 14.08 41.59 -10.70
N SER A 108 14.83 42.63 -10.34
CA SER A 108 14.89 43.15 -8.98
C SER A 108 13.77 44.16 -8.85
N VAL A 109 12.71 43.75 -8.15
CA VAL A 109 11.62 44.64 -7.80
C VAL A 109 12.08 45.52 -6.65
N GLU A 110 12.45 46.77 -6.94
CA GLU A 110 12.72 47.78 -5.92
C GLU A 110 11.39 48.26 -5.31
N ILE A 111 11.27 48.18 -3.99
CA ILE A 111 10.11 48.74 -3.28
C ILE A 111 10.26 50.27 -3.31
N SER A 112 9.26 50.95 -3.88
CA SER A 112 9.19 52.42 -3.85
C SER A 112 9.33 52.97 -2.42
N GLU A 113 9.94 54.13 -2.28
CA GLU A 113 10.17 54.82 -0.99
C GLU A 113 8.89 54.93 -0.14
N GLU A 114 7.75 55.18 -0.80
CA GLU A 114 6.41 55.20 -0.17
C GLU A 114 6.00 53.82 0.38
N GLY A 115 6.27 52.74 -0.36
CA GLY A 115 5.98 51.37 0.07
C GLY A 115 6.88 50.93 1.23
N ARG A 116 8.10 51.45 1.30
CA ARG A 116 9.04 51.21 2.40
C ARG A 116 8.59 51.89 3.69
N ALA A 117 8.09 53.12 3.61
CA ALA A 117 7.50 53.83 4.75
C ALA A 117 6.25 53.12 5.30
N VAL A 118 5.42 52.52 4.44
CA VAL A 118 4.25 51.72 4.89
C VAL A 118 4.69 50.45 5.62
N LEU A 119 5.76 49.79 5.16
CA LEU A 119 6.33 48.62 5.83
C LEU A 119 6.92 48.97 7.21
N GLU A 120 7.67 50.06 7.32
CA GLU A 120 8.24 50.54 8.60
C GLU A 120 7.15 51.02 9.58
N ASN A 121 6.09 51.66 9.08
CA ASN A 121 4.97 52.10 9.93
C ASN A 121 4.13 50.91 10.45
N SER A 122 4.21 49.76 9.78
CA SER A 122 3.54 48.52 10.19
C SER A 122 4.34 47.79 11.28
N THR A 123 5.67 47.86 11.26
CA THR A 123 6.53 47.22 12.28
C THR A 123 6.65 48.07 13.56
N GLN A 124 6.48 49.39 13.48
CA GLN A 124 6.45 50.26 14.66
C GLN A 124 5.15 50.16 15.48
N ALA A 125 4.10 49.53 14.93
CA ALA A 125 2.86 49.23 15.66
C ALA A 125 2.95 47.97 16.55
N GLU A 126 4.02 47.17 16.46
CA GLU A 126 4.17 45.90 17.20
C GLU A 126 5.04 45.98 18.48
N GLN A 127 5.38 47.19 18.95
CA GLN A 127 5.85 47.39 20.33
C GLN A 127 4.73 47.89 21.26
N ALA A 128 3.63 47.14 21.25
CA ALA A 128 2.75 46.99 22.39
C ALA A 128 2.07 45.63 22.24
N SER A 129 2.45 44.66 23.06
CA SER A 129 1.69 43.42 23.14
C SER A 129 0.30 43.72 23.70
N PRO A 130 -0.75 43.29 22.98
CA PRO A 130 -1.72 42.43 23.64
C PRO A 130 -2.07 41.21 22.78
N ALA A 131 -2.28 40.09 23.47
CA ALA A 131 -3.13 38.96 23.10
C ALA A 131 -3.03 38.39 21.67
N LEU A 132 -2.62 37.12 21.60
CA LEU A 132 -2.88 36.20 20.49
C LEU A 132 -4.34 36.33 20.00
N GLU A 133 -4.57 37.08 18.93
CA GLU A 133 -5.77 36.92 18.12
C GLU A 133 -5.44 35.92 17.02
N SER A 134 -6.09 34.75 17.11
CA SER A 134 -6.05 33.74 16.07
C SER A 134 -6.52 34.36 14.77
N THR A 135 -5.59 34.61 13.85
CA THR A 135 -5.96 34.90 12.47
C THR A 135 -6.77 33.72 11.95
N ASP A 136 -8.03 33.97 11.59
CA ASP A 136 -8.96 32.96 11.08
C ASP A 136 -8.51 32.54 9.67
N ALA A 137 -7.48 31.70 9.62
CA ALA A 137 -6.87 31.18 8.41
C ALA A 137 -7.87 30.21 7.75
N LYS A 138 -8.62 30.71 6.77
CA LYS A 138 -9.55 29.89 5.99
C LYS A 138 -8.76 28.97 5.07
N LEU A 139 -8.77 27.69 5.38
CA LEU A 139 -8.19 26.64 4.54
C LEU A 139 -9.17 26.29 3.43
N TYR A 140 -8.67 26.17 2.20
CA TYR A 140 -9.44 25.82 1.01
C TYR A 140 -8.94 24.49 0.43
N THR A 141 -9.86 23.69 -0.12
CA THR A 141 -9.50 22.49 -0.89
C THR A 141 -9.02 22.85 -2.29
N SER A 142 -8.38 21.91 -3.00
CA SER A 142 -7.95 22.10 -4.41
C SER A 142 -9.10 22.49 -5.35
N ASP A 143 -10.35 22.22 -4.96
CA ASP A 143 -11.56 22.57 -5.70
C ASP A 143 -12.16 23.93 -5.29
N GLY A 144 -11.47 24.69 -4.42
CA GLY A 144 -11.85 26.04 -4.02
C GLY A 144 -12.98 26.15 -3.00
N LYS A 145 -13.33 25.07 -2.29
CA LYS A 145 -14.37 25.11 -1.23
C LYS A 145 -13.75 25.37 0.15
N PRO A 146 -14.35 26.26 0.97
CA PRO A 146 -13.84 26.55 2.31
C PRO A 146 -14.07 25.36 3.26
N ILE A 147 -13.05 25.02 4.04
CA ILE A 147 -13.13 23.98 5.08
C ILE A 147 -13.54 24.66 6.39
N SER A 148 -14.75 24.39 6.88
CA SER A 148 -15.22 24.90 8.16
C SER A 148 -14.62 24.07 9.29
N ALA A 149 -13.59 24.58 9.96
CA ALA A 149 -13.04 23.97 11.16
C ALA A 149 -13.73 24.58 12.41
N GLU A 150 -14.68 23.87 13.00
CA GLU A 150 -15.17 24.19 14.35
C GLU A 150 -14.14 23.71 15.39
N PRO A 151 -13.70 24.55 16.34
CA PRO A 151 -12.84 24.12 17.42
C PRO A 151 -13.66 23.37 18.48
N SER A 152 -13.72 22.04 18.39
CA SER A 152 -14.21 21.23 19.51
C SER A 152 -13.12 21.09 20.58
N ALA A 153 -13.16 21.99 21.55
CA ALA A 153 -12.52 21.78 22.83
C ALA A 153 -13.23 20.64 23.57
N LYS A 154 -12.60 19.47 23.66
CA LYS A 154 -12.81 18.52 24.76
C LYS A 154 -11.46 17.95 25.20
N SER A 155 -10.98 18.48 26.31
CA SER A 155 -9.96 17.88 27.15
C SER A 155 -10.52 16.61 27.80
N ASP A 156 -10.03 15.44 27.41
CA ASP A 156 -10.17 14.24 28.24
C ASP A 156 -8.77 13.76 28.63
N ASP A 157 -8.46 13.96 29.91
CA ASP A 157 -7.28 13.42 30.60
C ASP A 157 -7.28 11.89 30.49
N ILE A 158 -6.42 11.33 29.65
CA ILE A 158 -6.10 9.89 29.70
C ILE A 158 -4.82 9.73 30.52
N LYS A 159 -5.00 9.41 31.80
CA LYS A 159 -3.92 8.94 32.69
C LYS A 159 -3.39 7.60 32.16
N VAL A 160 -2.17 7.60 31.62
CA VAL A 160 -1.42 6.37 31.33
C VAL A 160 -0.66 5.98 32.60
N ASN A 161 -1.14 4.95 33.31
CA ASN A 161 -0.38 4.30 34.37
C ASN A 161 0.73 3.47 33.74
N ILE A 162 1.98 3.82 33.99
CA ILE A 162 3.15 2.97 33.72
C ILE A 162 3.52 2.31 35.04
N THR A 163 3.29 1.00 35.13
CA THR A 163 3.81 0.14 36.20
C THR A 163 5.32 0.01 36.01
N ILE A 164 6.09 0.31 37.06
CA ILE A 164 7.56 0.16 37.13
C ILE A 164 7.91 -1.33 37.23
#